data_AF-A0A8H4ZSR8-F1
#
_entry.id   AF-A0A8H4ZSR8-F1
#
_cell.length_a   1.000
_cell.length_b   1.000
_cell.length_c   1.000
_cell.angle_alpha   90.00
_cell.angle_beta   90.00
_cell.angle_gamma   90.00
#
_symmetry.space_group_name_H-M   'P 1'
#
loop_
_entity.id
_entity.type
_entity.pdbx_description
1 polymer ?
#
loop_
_entity_poly.entity_id
_entity_poly.type
_entity_poly.pdbx_seq_one_letter_code
_entity_poly.pdbx_strand_id
1 'polypeptide(L)'
;MSNPQKYTVGWICAVTTEFVAARAFFDEKHDQLETIADNDNNNYALGKIGKHNVVMAVLPKSEYGTTSAATVARDMLRSFPNIRFGLMVGIGGGVPSAKHDIRLGDIVVSARGNGKGGVFQYDYGKAIQEHAFVATGSLNQPPQLLLTALSGLEAEYELEGHQLGAHVDKVLEQWPRLRQKYSRPPSDSDRLYWSDIVHPDSSDRCGDVCSDDPAYLVDRKERGEQEDDPAIHYG
;
A
#
# COMPACT_ATOMS: atom_id res chain seq x y z
N MET A 1 -25.45 -5.56 14.64
CA MET A 1 -24.72 -6.86 14.65
C MET A 1 -24.24 -7.24 13.27
N SER A 2 -22.94 -7.49 13.13
CA SER A 2 -22.32 -7.91 11.88
C SER A 2 -22.48 -9.42 11.64
N ASN A 3 -22.75 -9.81 10.38
CA ASN A 3 -22.75 -11.21 9.95
C ASN A 3 -21.50 -11.44 9.09
N PRO A 4 -20.58 -12.36 9.46
CA PRO A 4 -19.33 -12.59 8.72
C PRO A 4 -19.56 -12.92 7.24
N GLN A 5 -20.69 -13.56 6.93
CA GLN A 5 -21.07 -13.94 5.57
C GLN A 5 -21.34 -12.73 4.65
N LYS A 6 -21.50 -11.53 5.20
CA LYS A 6 -21.75 -10.32 4.40
C LYS A 6 -20.48 -9.71 3.83
N TYR A 7 -19.30 -10.07 4.33
CA TYR A 7 -18.03 -9.46 3.94
C TYR A 7 -17.42 -10.21 2.76
N THR A 8 -17.00 -9.46 1.75
CA THR A 8 -16.52 -10.03 0.47
C THR A 8 -15.14 -9.57 0.08
N VAL A 9 -14.57 -8.59 0.79
CA VAL A 9 -13.24 -8.05 0.56
C VAL A 9 -12.46 -8.11 1.86
N GLY A 10 -11.31 -8.78 1.84
CA GLY A 10 -10.33 -8.71 2.92
C GLY A 10 -9.31 -7.61 2.63
N TRP A 11 -8.90 -6.85 3.65
CA TRP A 11 -7.86 -5.84 3.56
C TRP A 11 -6.88 -6.03 4.71
N ILE A 12 -5.62 -6.29 4.42
CA ILE A 12 -4.57 -6.49 5.43
C ILE A 12 -3.61 -5.30 5.38
N CYS A 13 -3.39 -4.71 6.55
CA CYS A 13 -2.38 -3.68 6.78
C CYS A 13 -1.20 -4.29 7.54
N ALA A 14 0.01 -3.89 7.20
CA ALA A 14 1.22 -4.34 7.87
C ALA A 14 1.43 -3.66 9.23
N VAL A 15 1.12 -2.37 9.34
CA VAL A 15 1.36 -1.58 10.57
C VAL A 15 0.13 -0.78 11.02
N THR A 16 0.14 -0.37 12.30
CA THR A 16 -0.97 0.40 12.89
C THR A 16 -1.23 1.72 12.16
N THR A 17 -0.20 2.39 11.63
CA THR A 17 -0.37 3.64 10.89
C THR A 17 -1.24 3.43 9.64
N GLU A 18 -0.98 2.39 8.85
CA GLU A 18 -1.77 2.02 7.68
C GLU A 18 -3.19 1.63 8.08
N PHE A 19 -3.35 0.83 9.14
CA PHE A 19 -4.66 0.40 9.62
C PHE A 19 -5.53 1.56 10.10
N VAL A 20 -4.95 2.56 10.75
CA VAL A 20 -5.66 3.77 11.15
C VAL A 20 -6.11 4.57 9.93
N ALA A 21 -5.22 4.76 8.95
CA ALA A 21 -5.53 5.45 7.71
C ALA A 21 -6.67 4.74 6.96
N ALA A 22 -6.54 3.44 6.70
CA ALA A 22 -7.55 2.64 5.99
C ALA A 22 -8.93 2.70 6.65
N ARG A 23 -9.00 2.56 7.99
CA ARG A 23 -10.27 2.64 8.74
C ARG A 23 -10.96 3.99 8.68
N ALA A 24 -10.20 5.07 8.44
CA ALA A 24 -10.75 6.41 8.34
C ALA A 24 -11.57 6.60 7.05
N PHE A 25 -11.36 5.74 6.04
CA PHE A 25 -12.06 5.74 4.75
C PHE A 25 -13.32 4.86 4.72
N PHE A 26 -13.77 4.30 5.84
CA PHE A 26 -15.08 3.64 5.86
C PHE A 26 -16.22 4.66 5.63
N ASP A 27 -17.08 4.40 4.64
CA ASP A 27 -18.34 5.11 4.47
C ASP A 27 -19.30 4.79 5.62
N GLU A 28 -19.32 3.52 6.03
CA GLU A 28 -20.11 3.01 7.15
C GLU A 28 -19.23 2.09 8.01
N LYS A 29 -19.26 2.29 9.33
CA LYS A 29 -18.62 1.41 10.31
C LYS A 29 -19.65 0.42 10.82
N HIS A 30 -19.33 -0.86 10.79
CA HIS A 30 -20.19 -1.89 11.35
C HIS A 30 -19.71 -2.32 12.75
N ASP A 31 -20.63 -2.84 13.55
CA ASP A 31 -20.30 -3.42 14.86
C ASP A 31 -19.34 -4.60 14.72
N GLN A 32 -18.60 -4.89 15.79
CA GLN A 32 -17.79 -6.10 15.89
C GLN A 32 -18.66 -7.36 15.85
N LEU A 33 -18.02 -8.49 15.51
CA LEU A 33 -18.64 -9.80 15.63
C LEU A 33 -18.71 -10.21 17.10
N GLU A 34 -19.77 -10.91 17.49
CA GLU A 34 -19.86 -11.53 18.82
C GLU A 34 -18.88 -12.71 18.95
N THR A 35 -18.67 -13.45 17.87
CA THR A 35 -17.77 -14.59 17.79
C THR A 35 -16.97 -14.57 16.50
N ILE A 36 -15.69 -14.93 16.62
CA ILE A 36 -14.79 -15.23 15.51
C ILE A 36 -14.39 -16.71 15.58
N ALA A 37 -13.76 -17.24 14.54
CA ALA A 37 -13.37 -18.65 14.53
C ALA A 37 -12.38 -18.96 15.67
N ASP A 38 -12.46 -20.18 16.23
CA ASP A 38 -11.56 -20.63 17.29
C ASP A 38 -10.08 -20.47 16.88
N ASN A 39 -9.28 -19.90 17.77
CA ASN A 39 -7.86 -19.60 17.55
C ASN A 39 -7.60 -18.59 16.40
N ASP A 40 -8.57 -17.75 16.05
CA ASP A 40 -8.33 -16.54 15.26
C ASP A 40 -7.91 -15.43 16.23
N ASN A 41 -6.65 -15.01 16.16
CA ASN A 41 -6.10 -13.97 17.03
C ASN A 41 -6.11 -12.58 16.37
N ASN A 42 -6.71 -12.45 15.19
CA ASN A 42 -6.77 -11.19 14.49
C ASN A 42 -7.74 -10.22 15.19
N ASN A 43 -7.38 -8.94 15.15
CA ASN A 43 -8.29 -7.86 15.45
C ASN A 43 -8.86 -7.28 14.16
N TYR A 44 -10.18 -7.25 14.04
CA TYR A 44 -10.85 -6.79 12.83
C TYR A 44 -11.44 -5.39 12.98
N ALA A 45 -11.45 -4.64 11.89
CA ALA A 45 -12.33 -3.51 11.71
C ALA A 45 -13.27 -3.80 10.55
N LEU A 46 -14.56 -3.58 10.77
CA LEU A 46 -15.62 -3.95 9.86
C LEU A 46 -16.35 -2.71 9.36
N GLY A 47 -16.62 -2.67 8.07
CA GLY A 47 -17.34 -1.56 7.49
C GLY A 47 -17.65 -1.74 6.01
N LYS A 48 -17.99 -0.63 5.39
CA LYS A 48 -18.38 -0.54 3.99
C LYS A 48 -17.60 0.55 3.29
N ILE A 49 -17.17 0.27 2.06
CA ILE A 49 -16.57 1.23 1.13
C ILE A 49 -17.30 1.05 -0.21
N GLY A 50 -17.96 2.11 -0.67
CA GLY A 50 -18.87 2.09 -1.81
C GLY A 50 -19.94 1.01 -1.64
N LYS A 51 -19.92 0.00 -2.52
CA LYS A 51 -20.87 -1.13 -2.51
C LYS A 51 -20.32 -2.38 -1.81
N HIS A 52 -19.10 -2.33 -1.28
CA HIS A 52 -18.39 -3.48 -0.76
C HIS A 52 -18.34 -3.48 0.76
N ASN A 53 -18.73 -4.60 1.38
CA ASN A 53 -18.44 -4.84 2.79
C ASN A 53 -17.01 -5.36 2.92
N VAL A 54 -16.20 -4.63 3.68
CA VAL A 54 -14.76 -4.84 3.81
C VAL A 54 -14.45 -5.23 5.25
N VAL A 55 -13.64 -6.28 5.41
CA VAL A 55 -13.01 -6.65 6.68
C VAL A 55 -11.54 -6.27 6.61
N MET A 56 -11.12 -5.41 7.54
CA MET A 56 -9.73 -4.99 7.69
C MET A 56 -9.08 -5.72 8.86
N ALA A 57 -7.85 -6.17 8.69
CA ALA A 57 -6.98 -6.64 9.78
C ALA A 57 -5.63 -5.93 9.74
N VAL A 58 -4.92 -5.96 10.86
CA VAL A 58 -3.54 -5.48 10.99
C VAL A 58 -2.69 -6.59 11.56
N LEU A 59 -1.42 -6.65 11.15
CA LEU A 59 -0.47 -7.59 11.74
C LEU A 59 -0.30 -7.35 13.25
N PRO A 60 0.08 -8.38 14.02
CA PRO A 60 0.43 -8.25 15.42
C PRO A 60 1.50 -7.17 15.65
N LYS A 61 1.41 -6.49 16.79
CA LYS A 61 2.32 -5.39 17.11
C LYS A 61 3.76 -5.89 17.19
N SER A 62 4.67 -5.16 16.55
CA SER A 62 6.11 -5.50 16.46
C SER A 62 6.41 -6.79 15.67
N GLU A 63 5.41 -7.35 14.97
CA GLU A 63 5.62 -8.37 13.96
C GLU A 63 5.46 -7.74 12.58
N TYR A 64 6.34 -8.13 11.66
CA TYR A 64 6.27 -7.72 10.27
C TYR A 64 6.70 -8.89 9.39
N GLY A 65 6.30 -8.84 8.13
CA GLY A 65 6.77 -9.75 7.10
C GLY A 65 5.74 -10.79 6.66
N THR A 66 6.16 -11.59 5.70
CA THR A 66 5.30 -12.47 4.89
C THR A 66 4.62 -13.56 5.72
N THR A 67 5.30 -14.15 6.70
CA THR A 67 4.75 -15.21 7.57
C THR A 67 3.60 -14.71 8.44
N SER A 68 3.75 -13.52 9.04
CA SER A 68 2.71 -12.92 9.87
C SER A 68 1.50 -12.55 9.01
N ALA A 69 1.73 -11.92 7.85
CA ALA A 69 0.67 -11.62 6.88
C ALA A 69 -0.08 -12.86 6.38
N ALA A 70 0.62 -13.95 6.10
CA ALA A 70 0.00 -15.21 5.70
C ALA A 70 -0.90 -15.79 6.82
N THR A 71 -0.47 -15.68 8.07
CA THR A 71 -1.25 -16.14 9.23
C THR A 71 -2.51 -15.31 9.42
N VAL A 72 -2.40 -13.98 9.37
CA VAL A 72 -3.54 -13.07 9.42
C VAL A 72 -4.53 -13.35 8.29
N ALA A 73 -4.04 -13.52 7.06
CA ALA A 73 -4.88 -13.83 5.91
C ALA A 73 -5.62 -15.16 6.06
N ARG A 74 -4.91 -16.22 6.51
CA ARG A 74 -5.50 -17.54 6.72
C ARG A 74 -6.63 -17.49 7.74
N ASP A 75 -6.39 -16.84 8.88
CA ASP A 75 -7.37 -16.78 9.96
C ASP A 75 -8.57 -15.90 9.57
N MET A 76 -8.33 -14.81 8.82
CA MET A 76 -9.38 -13.99 8.19
C MET A 76 -10.28 -14.80 7.26
N LEU A 77 -9.71 -15.60 6.37
CA LEU A 77 -10.49 -16.45 5.45
C LEU A 77 -11.32 -17.50 6.21
N ARG A 78 -10.84 -17.97 7.36
CA ARG A 78 -11.59 -18.90 8.22
C ARG A 78 -12.78 -18.22 8.90
N SER A 79 -12.60 -17.00 9.40
CA SER A 79 -13.67 -16.24 10.07
C SER A 79 -14.67 -15.60 9.09
N PHE A 80 -14.25 -15.30 7.86
CA PHE A 80 -15.05 -14.63 6.84
C PHE A 80 -15.06 -15.44 5.53
N PRO A 81 -15.88 -16.51 5.46
CA PRO A 81 -15.79 -17.49 4.37
C PRO A 81 -16.26 -16.97 2.99
N ASN A 82 -16.96 -15.82 2.95
CA ASN A 82 -17.43 -15.21 1.70
C ASN A 82 -16.47 -14.16 1.11
N ILE A 83 -15.27 -14.01 1.66
CA ILE A 83 -14.23 -13.18 1.04
C ILE A 83 -13.92 -13.73 -0.36
N ARG A 84 -14.04 -12.86 -1.36
CA ARG A 84 -13.80 -13.15 -2.78
C ARG A 84 -12.36 -12.87 -3.18
N PHE A 85 -11.74 -11.87 -2.56
CA PHE A 85 -10.35 -11.49 -2.74
C PHE A 85 -9.84 -10.71 -1.53
N GLY A 86 -8.54 -10.79 -1.29
CA GLY A 86 -7.82 -10.02 -0.28
C GLY A 86 -6.90 -8.99 -0.92
N LEU A 87 -6.76 -7.84 -0.27
CA LEU A 87 -5.82 -6.79 -0.63
C LEU A 87 -4.78 -6.67 0.49
N MET A 88 -3.50 -6.67 0.12
CA MET A 88 -2.42 -6.24 1.00
C MET A 88 -2.11 -4.79 0.64
N VAL A 89 -2.38 -3.86 1.54
CA VAL A 89 -2.20 -2.43 1.29
C VAL A 89 -1.38 -1.83 2.42
N GLY A 90 -0.33 -1.11 2.06
CA GLY A 90 0.56 -0.49 3.03
C GLY A 90 1.48 0.54 2.39
N ILE A 91 2.30 1.16 3.22
CA ILE A 91 3.36 2.07 2.79
C ILE A 91 4.58 1.26 2.36
N GLY A 92 5.30 1.77 1.35
CA GLY A 92 6.51 1.16 0.84
C GLY A 92 7.56 2.21 0.49
N GLY A 93 8.80 1.76 0.31
CA GLY A 93 9.84 2.58 -0.30
C GLY A 93 9.74 2.55 -1.82
N GLY A 94 9.98 3.68 -2.46
CA GLY A 94 10.06 3.80 -3.92
C GLY A 94 11.51 3.87 -4.39
N VAL A 95 11.82 3.23 -5.52
CA VAL A 95 13.10 3.38 -6.21
C VAL A 95 12.83 3.98 -7.58
N PRO A 96 13.01 5.31 -7.75
CA PRO A 96 12.77 5.97 -9.02
C PRO A 96 13.72 5.47 -10.12
N SER A 97 13.30 5.59 -11.37
CA SER A 97 14.13 5.30 -12.53
C SER A 97 13.85 6.32 -13.63
N ALA A 98 14.71 6.37 -14.65
CA ALA A 98 14.50 7.25 -15.81
C ALA A 98 13.15 7.03 -16.53
N LYS A 99 12.54 5.84 -16.38
CA LYS A 99 11.22 5.51 -16.95
C LYS A 99 10.05 5.73 -15.99
N HIS A 100 10.31 5.67 -14.69
CA HIS A 100 9.28 5.73 -13.65
C HIS A 100 9.74 6.72 -12.59
N ASP A 101 9.21 7.93 -12.68
CA ASP A 101 9.50 9.03 -11.76
C ASP A 101 8.65 8.90 -10.49
N ILE A 102 8.96 7.89 -9.67
CA ILE A 102 8.23 7.59 -8.43
C ILE A 102 8.52 8.68 -7.38
N ARG A 103 7.48 9.27 -6.80
CA ARG A 103 7.55 10.37 -5.81
C ARG A 103 6.92 9.98 -4.48
N LEU A 104 7.24 10.73 -3.43
CA LEU A 104 6.58 10.55 -2.14
C LEU A 104 5.08 10.84 -2.26
N GLY A 105 4.27 9.85 -1.86
CA GLY A 105 2.81 9.89 -1.95
C GLY A 105 2.24 9.16 -3.17
N ASP A 106 3.07 8.80 -4.15
CA ASP A 106 2.64 7.98 -5.28
C ASP A 106 2.14 6.61 -4.84
N ILE A 107 1.26 6.04 -5.66
CA ILE A 107 0.61 4.76 -5.42
C ILE A 107 1.13 3.74 -6.41
N VAL A 108 1.48 2.56 -5.93
CA VAL A 108 1.83 1.42 -6.80
C VAL A 108 0.73 0.38 -6.69
N VAL A 109 0.15 -0.01 -7.83
CA VAL A 109 -0.86 -1.06 -7.92
C VAL A 109 -0.26 -2.27 -8.61
N SER A 110 -0.34 -3.42 -7.94
CA SER A 110 0.20 -4.64 -8.53
C SER A 110 -0.58 -5.02 -9.79
N ALA A 111 0.11 -5.09 -10.92
CA ALA A 111 -0.43 -5.45 -12.22
C ALA A 111 0.38 -6.61 -12.84
N ARG A 112 0.06 -6.98 -14.09
CA ARG A 112 0.86 -7.97 -14.82
C ARG A 112 1.93 -7.25 -15.63
N GLY A 113 3.19 -7.65 -15.44
CA GLY A 113 4.34 -7.13 -16.21
C GLY A 113 5.14 -8.27 -16.83
N ASN A 114 5.40 -8.22 -18.14
CA ASN A 114 6.30 -9.15 -18.86
C ASN A 114 6.03 -10.65 -18.59
N GLY A 115 4.75 -11.03 -18.47
CA GLY A 115 4.35 -12.42 -18.21
C GLY A 115 4.51 -12.90 -16.76
N LYS A 116 4.88 -12.02 -15.83
CA LYS A 116 5.02 -12.30 -14.39
C LYS A 116 3.97 -11.52 -13.57
N GLY A 117 3.70 -11.97 -12.36
CA GLY A 117 2.95 -11.19 -11.38
C GLY A 117 3.75 -9.98 -10.92
N GLY A 118 3.08 -8.90 -10.53
CA GLY A 118 3.72 -7.65 -10.17
C GLY A 118 4.45 -7.62 -8.82
N VAL A 119 4.43 -8.73 -8.09
CA VAL A 119 5.20 -8.87 -6.84
C VAL A 119 6.36 -9.85 -7.08
N PHE A 120 7.56 -9.34 -6.88
CA PHE A 120 8.80 -10.11 -6.99
C PHE A 120 9.44 -10.26 -5.61
N GLN A 121 9.59 -11.51 -5.16
CA GLN A 121 10.31 -11.80 -3.92
C GLN A 121 11.81 -11.90 -4.20
N TYR A 122 12.53 -10.79 -3.99
CA TYR A 122 13.93 -10.65 -4.38
C TYR A 122 14.91 -11.48 -3.54
N ASP A 123 14.53 -11.85 -2.32
CA ASP A 123 15.36 -12.62 -1.38
C ASP A 123 15.17 -14.14 -1.50
N TYR A 124 14.29 -14.60 -2.40
CA TYR A 124 13.94 -16.02 -2.54
C TYR A 124 14.56 -16.66 -3.78
N GLY A 125 15.62 -17.43 -3.56
CA GLY A 125 16.40 -18.01 -4.64
C GLY A 125 17.61 -18.80 -4.17
N LYS A 126 18.50 -19.08 -5.11
CA LYS A 126 19.73 -19.83 -4.89
C LYS A 126 20.93 -18.92 -5.12
N ALA A 127 21.81 -18.85 -4.13
CA ALA A 127 23.17 -18.40 -4.32
C ALA A 127 24.01 -19.61 -4.78
N ILE A 128 24.56 -19.53 -5.99
CA ILE A 128 25.42 -20.55 -6.57
C ILE A 128 26.81 -19.94 -6.71
N GLN A 129 27.86 -20.67 -6.30
CA GLN A 129 29.23 -20.17 -6.36
C GLN A 129 29.57 -19.71 -7.79
N GLU A 130 30.20 -18.54 -7.91
CA GLU A 130 30.57 -17.90 -9.21
C GLU A 130 29.39 -17.58 -10.15
N HIS A 131 28.14 -17.61 -9.66
CA HIS A 131 26.97 -17.25 -10.44
C HIS A 131 26.18 -16.12 -9.78
N ALA A 132 25.43 -15.38 -10.59
CA ALA A 132 24.45 -14.44 -10.07
C ALA A 132 23.35 -15.18 -9.28
N PHE A 133 22.72 -14.47 -8.34
CA PHE A 133 21.58 -15.01 -7.60
C PHE A 133 20.48 -15.47 -8.56
N VAL A 134 20.06 -16.72 -8.41
CA VAL A 134 19.01 -17.32 -9.23
C VAL A 134 17.70 -17.26 -8.46
N ALA A 135 16.80 -16.36 -8.86
CA ALA A 135 15.44 -16.34 -8.34
C ALA A 135 14.73 -17.65 -8.72
N THR A 136 14.22 -18.39 -7.73
CA THR A 136 13.59 -19.70 -7.95
C THR A 136 12.09 -19.73 -7.64
N GLY A 137 11.54 -18.62 -7.14
CA GLY A 137 10.12 -18.48 -6.84
C GLY A 137 9.45 -17.42 -7.71
N SER A 138 8.14 -17.58 -7.88
CA SER A 138 7.25 -16.55 -8.41
C SER A 138 6.01 -16.49 -7.53
N LEU A 139 5.58 -15.29 -7.16
CA LEU A 139 4.30 -15.11 -6.47
C LEU A 139 3.15 -15.19 -7.48
N ASN A 140 1.96 -15.50 -6.98
CA ASN A 140 0.75 -15.49 -7.78
C ASN A 140 0.46 -14.09 -8.31
N GLN A 141 -0.14 -14.03 -9.49
CA GLN A 141 -0.67 -12.80 -10.05
C GLN A 141 -2.00 -12.40 -9.37
N PRO A 142 -2.37 -11.10 -9.39
CA PRO A 142 -3.69 -10.67 -8.97
C PRO A 142 -4.80 -11.44 -9.72
N PRO A 143 -5.93 -11.78 -9.08
CA PRO A 143 -7.06 -12.43 -9.74
C PRO A 143 -7.55 -11.65 -10.97
N GLN A 144 -8.02 -12.37 -12.00
CA GLN A 144 -8.52 -11.76 -13.24
C GLN A 144 -9.60 -10.69 -12.98
N LEU A 145 -10.47 -10.91 -11.98
CA LEU A 145 -11.47 -9.93 -11.55
C LEU A 145 -10.85 -8.57 -11.21
N LEU A 146 -9.75 -8.55 -10.46
CA LEU A 146 -9.08 -7.31 -10.07
C LEU A 146 -8.35 -6.67 -11.25
N LEU A 147 -7.72 -7.48 -12.11
CA LEU A 147 -7.07 -6.97 -13.30
C LEU A 147 -8.06 -6.31 -14.27
N THR A 148 -9.25 -6.89 -14.44
CA THR A 148 -10.31 -6.27 -15.27
C THR A 148 -10.86 -4.99 -14.63
N ALA A 149 -11.04 -4.98 -13.31
CA ALA A 149 -11.45 -3.77 -12.60
C ALA A 149 -10.39 -2.66 -12.72
N LEU A 150 -9.11 -3.03 -12.66
CA LEU A 150 -7.98 -2.11 -12.82
C LEU A 150 -7.99 -1.43 -14.19
N SER A 151 -8.17 -2.17 -15.28
CA SER A 151 -8.26 -1.59 -16.63
C SER A 151 -9.43 -0.61 -16.78
N GLY A 152 -10.55 -0.88 -16.10
CA GLY A 152 -11.68 0.06 -16.07
C GLY A 152 -11.36 1.34 -15.31
N LEU A 153 -10.71 1.21 -14.16
CA LEU A 153 -10.29 2.34 -13.33
C LEU A 153 -9.23 3.20 -14.01
N GLU A 154 -8.25 2.56 -14.67
CA GLU A 154 -7.25 3.23 -15.50
C GLU A 154 -7.90 4.09 -16.59
N ALA A 155 -8.88 3.54 -17.32
CA ALA A 155 -9.58 4.27 -18.36
C ALA A 155 -10.40 5.45 -17.81
N GLU A 156 -11.02 5.31 -16.63
CA GLU A 156 -11.76 6.38 -15.96
C GLU A 156 -10.81 7.52 -15.54
N TYR A 157 -9.67 7.18 -14.93
CA TYR A 157 -8.68 8.17 -14.51
C TYR A 157 -7.97 8.84 -15.70
N GLU A 158 -7.72 8.12 -16.80
CA GLU A 158 -7.16 8.75 -18.01
C GLU A 158 -8.13 9.78 -18.63
N LEU A 159 -9.44 9.55 -18.53
CA LEU A 159 -10.46 10.44 -19.08
C LEU A 159 -10.81 11.62 -18.15
N GLU A 160 -10.91 11.36 -16.85
CA GLU A 160 -11.51 12.29 -15.88
C GLU A 160 -10.53 12.75 -14.79
N GLY A 161 -9.34 12.15 -14.71
CA GLY A 161 -8.45 12.26 -13.56
C GLY A 161 -9.00 11.55 -12.33
N HIS A 162 -8.27 11.63 -11.22
CA HIS A 162 -8.73 11.05 -9.94
C HIS A 162 -8.92 12.08 -8.83
N GLN A 163 -9.71 11.74 -7.82
CA GLN A 163 -10.00 12.62 -6.67
C GLN A 163 -9.32 12.19 -5.37
N LEU A 164 -8.19 11.47 -5.47
CA LEU A 164 -7.52 10.88 -4.31
C LEU A 164 -7.11 11.93 -3.25
N GLY A 165 -6.53 13.05 -3.68
CA GLY A 165 -6.18 14.16 -2.78
C GLY A 165 -7.39 14.72 -2.04
N ALA A 166 -8.47 15.03 -2.77
CA ALA A 166 -9.71 15.55 -2.19
C ALA A 166 -10.34 14.56 -1.19
N HIS A 167 -10.27 13.26 -1.46
CA HIS A 167 -10.74 12.24 -0.52
C HIS A 167 -9.89 12.19 0.76
N VAL A 168 -8.57 12.34 0.66
CA VAL A 168 -7.67 12.44 1.82
C VAL A 168 -8.02 13.68 2.65
N ASP A 169 -8.17 14.84 2.02
CA ASP A 169 -8.51 16.09 2.72
C ASP A 169 -9.83 15.97 3.49
N LYS A 170 -10.86 15.41 2.85
CA LYS A 170 -12.15 15.14 3.48
C LYS A 170 -12.02 14.24 4.72
N VAL A 171 -11.19 13.21 4.66
CA VAL A 171 -10.93 12.33 5.82
C VAL A 171 -10.20 13.08 6.93
N LEU A 172 -9.23 13.92 6.59
CA LEU A 172 -8.48 14.74 7.55
C LEU A 172 -9.34 15.84 8.20
N GLU A 173 -10.36 16.34 7.50
CA GLU A 173 -11.40 17.19 8.06
C GLU A 173 -12.30 16.45 9.04
N GLN A 174 -12.74 15.24 8.67
CA GLN A 174 -13.59 14.42 9.53
C GLN A 174 -12.86 13.95 10.81
N TRP A 175 -11.55 13.72 10.73
CA TRP A 175 -10.74 13.23 11.86
C TRP A 175 -9.59 14.19 12.19
N PRO A 176 -9.84 15.32 12.87
CA PRO A 176 -8.83 16.35 13.11
C PRO A 176 -7.57 15.86 13.85
N ARG A 177 -7.69 14.82 14.69
CA ARG A 177 -6.55 14.19 15.39
C ARG A 177 -5.55 13.54 14.43
N LEU A 178 -5.96 13.19 13.21
CA LEU A 178 -5.08 12.59 12.21
C LEU A 178 -4.23 13.65 11.49
N ARG A 179 -4.67 14.91 11.41
CA ARG A 179 -3.98 15.98 10.66
C ARG A 179 -2.50 16.09 11.03
N GLN A 180 -2.15 15.99 12.30
CA GLN A 180 -0.76 16.14 12.73
C GLN A 180 0.17 15.05 12.15
N LYS A 181 -0.32 13.82 11.97
CA LYS A 181 0.51 12.67 11.60
C LYS A 181 0.30 12.21 10.15
N TYR A 182 -0.87 12.46 9.56
CA TYR A 182 -1.30 11.90 8.27
C TYR A 182 -1.46 12.94 7.17
N SER A 183 -1.25 14.23 7.45
CA SER A 183 -1.22 15.23 6.39
C SER A 183 -0.05 14.97 5.45
N ARG A 184 -0.26 15.26 4.17
CA ARG A 184 0.81 15.22 3.18
C ARG A 184 1.88 16.24 3.58
N PRO A 185 3.17 15.87 3.59
CA PRO A 185 4.24 16.82 3.83
C PRO A 185 4.35 17.81 2.65
N PRO A 186 5.03 18.96 2.85
CA PRO A 186 5.34 19.90 1.77
C PRO A 186 6.04 19.22 0.58
N SER A 187 5.81 19.71 -0.64
CA SER A 187 6.35 19.11 -1.87
C SER A 187 7.88 19.16 -1.95
N ASP A 188 8.51 20.18 -1.36
CA ASP A 188 9.96 20.34 -1.25
C ASP A 188 10.63 19.32 -0.31
N SER A 189 9.84 18.56 0.45
CA SER A 189 10.36 17.46 1.27
C SER A 189 10.69 16.19 0.47
N ASP A 190 10.21 16.06 -0.78
CA ASP A 190 10.54 14.96 -1.68
C ASP A 190 11.88 15.22 -2.37
N ARG A 191 12.97 14.90 -1.66
CA ARG A 191 14.36 15.03 -2.13
C ARG A 191 14.92 13.71 -2.62
N LEU A 192 15.32 13.66 -3.89
CA LEU A 192 16.05 12.53 -4.47
C LEU A 192 17.54 12.84 -4.54
N TYR A 193 18.34 12.09 -3.78
CA TYR A 193 19.80 12.20 -3.78
C TYR A 193 20.41 11.35 -4.90
N TRP A 194 21.61 11.71 -5.37
CA TRP A 194 22.38 10.83 -6.25
C TRP A 194 22.70 9.50 -5.55
N SER A 195 22.70 8.40 -6.32
CA SER A 195 22.81 7.04 -5.78
C SER A 195 24.15 6.73 -5.12
N ASP A 196 25.18 7.52 -5.38
CA ASP A 196 26.52 7.42 -4.81
C ASP A 196 26.68 8.25 -3.52
N ILE A 197 25.65 9.02 -3.13
CA ILE A 197 25.66 9.74 -1.86
C ILE A 197 25.45 8.75 -0.71
N VAL A 198 26.43 8.72 0.19
CA VAL A 198 26.35 7.94 1.42
C VAL A 198 25.58 8.74 2.46
N HIS A 199 24.42 8.21 2.86
CA HIS A 199 23.63 8.79 3.93
C HIS A 199 24.26 8.51 5.30
N PRO A 200 24.24 9.46 6.25
CA PRO A 200 24.70 9.22 7.61
C PRO A 200 23.96 8.04 8.24
N ASP A 201 24.68 7.20 8.99
CA ASP A 201 24.10 6.13 9.79
C ASP A 201 23.47 6.73 11.06
N SER A 202 22.26 7.28 10.90
CA SER A 202 21.46 7.88 11.97
C SER A 202 20.01 7.41 11.88
N SER A 203 19.32 7.46 13.02
CA SER A 203 17.88 7.22 13.09
C SER A 203 17.04 8.43 12.68
N ASP A 204 17.70 9.56 12.41
CA ASP A 204 17.04 10.80 12.04
C ASP A 204 16.57 10.74 10.58
N ARG A 205 15.66 11.64 10.19
CA ARG A 205 15.19 11.66 8.81
C ARG A 205 16.33 12.14 7.93
N CYS A 206 16.54 11.53 6.77
CA CYS A 206 17.56 12.03 5.84
C CYS A 206 17.36 13.51 5.53
N GLY A 207 16.11 13.96 5.48
CA GLY A 207 15.82 15.37 5.28
C GLY A 207 16.43 16.34 6.30
N ASP A 208 16.77 15.87 7.49
CA ASP A 208 17.30 16.69 8.60
C ASP A 208 18.83 16.61 8.71
N VAL A 209 19.45 15.56 8.15
CA VAL A 209 20.88 15.24 8.35
C VAL A 209 21.70 15.17 7.06
N CYS A 210 21.03 15.03 5.92
CA CYS A 210 21.64 15.01 4.60
C CYS A 210 21.80 16.44 4.05
N SER A 211 22.77 16.64 3.15
CA SER A 211 23.05 17.96 2.57
C SER A 211 21.90 18.47 1.69
N ASP A 212 21.52 19.73 1.85
CA ASP A 212 20.58 20.43 0.96
C ASP A 212 21.26 21.06 -0.26
N ASP A 213 22.56 20.82 -0.46
CA ASP A 213 23.28 21.33 -1.62
C ASP A 213 22.73 20.70 -2.92
N PRO A 214 22.25 21.50 -3.88
CA PRO A 214 21.72 21.02 -5.16
C PRO A 214 22.68 20.11 -5.93
N ALA A 215 24.00 20.18 -5.68
CA ALA A 215 24.98 19.28 -6.28
C ALA A 215 24.79 17.81 -5.87
N TYR A 216 24.13 17.54 -4.74
CA TYR A 216 23.87 16.20 -4.20
C TYR A 216 22.50 15.66 -4.60
N LEU A 217 21.66 16.50 -5.20
CA LEU A 217 20.28 16.20 -5.54
C LEU A 217 20.13 15.98 -7.05
N VAL A 218 19.23 15.07 -7.40
CA VAL A 218 18.78 14.87 -8.77
C VAL A 218 17.77 15.96 -9.09
N ASP A 219 18.04 16.75 -10.12
CA ASP A 219 17.08 17.72 -10.64
C ASP A 219 15.86 17.01 -11.24
N ARG A 220 14.68 17.29 -10.69
CA ARG A 220 13.40 16.71 -11.10
C ARG A 220 12.45 17.85 -11.43
N LYS A 221 11.92 17.84 -12.65
CA LYS A 221 10.92 18.81 -13.08
C LYS A 221 9.67 18.68 -12.21
N GLU A 222 9.02 19.80 -11.89
CA GLU A 222 7.68 19.75 -11.30
C GLU A 222 6.73 19.02 -12.25
N ARG A 223 5.79 18.26 -11.67
CA ARG A 223 4.72 17.64 -12.45
C ARG A 223 3.81 18.74 -13.00
N GLY A 224 3.43 18.60 -14.27
CA GLY A 224 2.53 19.55 -14.91
C GLY A 224 1.09 19.40 -14.42
N GLU A 225 0.24 20.37 -14.74
CA GLU A 225 -1.20 20.38 -14.38
C GLU A 225 -2.01 19.21 -14.98
N GLN A 226 -1.46 18.54 -16.00
CA GLN A 226 -2.09 17.39 -16.68
C GLN A 226 -1.61 16.05 -16.10
N GLU A 227 -0.69 16.07 -15.15
CA GLU A 227 -0.21 14.88 -14.46
C GLU A 227 -0.95 14.72 -13.14
N ASP A 228 -1.45 13.52 -12.90
CA ASP A 228 -2.09 13.17 -11.64
C ASP A 228 -1.09 13.28 -10.47
N ASP A 229 -1.57 13.83 -9.36
CA ASP A 229 -0.84 13.90 -8.10
C ASP A 229 -1.75 13.49 -6.92
N PRO A 230 -1.50 12.36 -6.25
CA PRO A 230 -0.36 11.44 -6.45
C PRO A 230 -0.42 10.65 -7.77
N ALA A 231 0.73 10.29 -8.36
CA ALA A 231 0.73 9.45 -9.56
C ALA A 231 0.49 7.98 -9.20
N ILE A 232 -0.12 7.24 -10.13
CA ILE A 232 -0.35 5.80 -9.99
C ILE A 232 0.57 5.04 -10.95
N HIS A 233 1.33 4.09 -10.40
CA HIS A 233 2.23 3.21 -11.14
C HIS A 233 1.68 1.79 -11.13
N TYR A 234 1.66 1.14 -12.29
CA TYR A 234 1.16 -0.22 -12.45
C TYR A 234 2.33 -1.15 -12.75
N GLY A 235 2.52 -2.20 -11.93
CA GLY A 235 3.72 -3.04 -12.03
C GLY A 235 3.64 -4.36 -11.32
#